data_AF-X0UN07-F1
#
_entry.id   AF-X0UN07-F1
#
_cell.length_a   1.000
_cell.length_b   1.000
_cell.length_c   1.000
_cell.angle_alpha   90.00
_cell.angle_beta   90.00
_cell.angle_gamma   90.00
#
_symmetry.space_group_name_H-M   'P 1'
#
loop_
_entity.id
_entity.type
_entity.pdbx_description
1 polymer ?
#
loop_
_entity_poly.entity_id
_entity_poly.type
_entity_poly.pdbx_seq_one_letter_code
_entity_poly.pdbx_strand_id
1 'polypeptide(L)'
;MPILAALPTGAGYINLIKVGVVVVLLFAWAHGAQWVDRDTDVVKTKREYWNLIIISGAVVGFFVLFTVPWSGSLCFVGVGFWLLLAGGAMVFYLIHRNNR
;
A
#
# COMPACT_ATOMS: atom_id res chain seq x y z
N MET A 1 46.60 -8.11 -1.30
CA MET A 1 45.61 -8.97 -0.62
C MET A 1 44.33 -8.90 -1.44
N PRO A 2 43.82 -10.00 -2.01
CA PRO A 2 42.60 -9.92 -2.79
C PRO A 2 41.43 -9.63 -1.86
N ILE A 3 40.77 -8.48 -2.08
CA ILE A 3 39.40 -8.23 -1.58
C ILE A 3 38.52 -9.20 -2.37
N LEU A 4 38.34 -10.40 -1.82
CA LEU A 4 37.32 -11.31 -2.29
C LEU A 4 35.98 -10.67 -1.93
N ALA A 5 35.15 -10.44 -2.93
CA ALA A 5 33.75 -10.13 -2.76
C ALA A 5 33.17 -11.16 -1.78
N ALA A 6 32.89 -10.74 -0.56
CA ALA A 6 32.17 -11.56 0.40
C ALA A 6 30.78 -11.78 -0.22
N LEU A 7 30.55 -12.98 -0.75
CA LEU A 7 29.21 -13.41 -1.13
C LEU A 7 28.33 -13.26 0.12
N PRO A 8 27.18 -12.58 0.04
CA PRO A 8 26.25 -12.53 1.16
C PRO A 8 25.96 -13.96 1.59
N THR A 9 26.41 -14.33 2.80
CA THR A 9 26.15 -15.63 3.38
C THR A 9 24.67 -15.73 3.70
N GLY A 10 23.91 -16.28 2.75
CA GLY A 10 22.63 -16.94 2.98
C GLY A 10 21.63 -16.18 3.86
N ALA A 11 21.30 -14.94 3.53
CA ALA A 11 20.00 -14.39 3.88
C ALA A 11 19.18 -14.45 2.59
N GLY A 12 18.15 -15.31 2.55
CA GLY A 12 17.36 -15.55 1.33
C GLY A 12 16.95 -14.24 0.65
N TYR A 13 17.09 -14.19 -0.68
CA TYR A 13 16.79 -13.01 -1.51
C TYR A 13 15.39 -12.42 -1.26
N ILE A 14 14.47 -13.22 -0.72
CA ILE A 14 13.11 -12.84 -0.40
C ILE A 14 12.89 -13.04 1.10
N ASN A 15 12.47 -11.98 1.77
CA ASN A 15 11.95 -12.05 3.13
C ASN A 15 10.45 -12.43 3.06
N LEU A 16 10.11 -13.67 3.40
CA LEU A 16 8.73 -14.17 3.36
C LEU A 16 7.79 -13.39 4.29
N ILE A 17 8.29 -12.91 5.43
CA ILE A 17 7.52 -12.07 6.35
C ILE A 17 7.18 -10.74 5.69
N LYS A 18 8.15 -10.11 4.99
CA LYS A 18 7.90 -8.90 4.21
C LYS A 18 6.80 -9.11 3.19
N VAL A 19 6.91 -10.18 2.40
CA VAL A 19 5.89 -10.50 1.39
C VAL A 19 4.54 -10.72 2.05
N GLY A 20 4.47 -11.47 3.15
CA GLY A 20 3.24 -11.70 3.90
C GLY A 20 2.58 -10.41 4.37
N VAL A 21 3.34 -9.49 4.98
CA VAL A 21 2.80 -8.19 5.44
C VAL A 21 2.29 -7.37 4.26
N VAL A 22 3.05 -7.27 3.17
CA VAL A 22 2.61 -6.50 2.00
C VAL A 22 1.34 -7.10 1.39
N VAL A 23 1.24 -8.42 1.32
CA VAL A 23 0.04 -9.11 0.84
C VAL A 23 -1.17 -8.80 1.74
N VAL A 24 -1.01 -8.84 3.07
CA VAL A 24 -2.09 -8.49 4.02
C VAL A 24 -2.55 -7.05 3.84
N LEU A 25 -1.61 -6.10 3.74
CA LEU A 25 -1.93 -4.68 3.51
C LEU A 25 -2.64 -4.48 2.16
N LEU A 26 -2.21 -5.19 1.12
CA LEU A 26 -2.82 -5.13 -0.20
C LEU A 26 -4.24 -5.71 -0.22
N PHE A 27 -4.51 -6.78 0.53
CA PHE A 27 -5.87 -7.30 0.70
C PHE A 27 -6.76 -6.34 1.50
N ALA A 28 -6.24 -5.73 2.56
CA ALA A 28 -6.97 -4.70 3.31
C ALA A 28 -7.34 -3.51 2.41
N TRP A 29 -6.41 -3.09 1.56
CA TRP A 29 -6.65 -2.06 0.55
C TRP A 29 -7.69 -2.48 -0.48
N ALA A 30 -7.55 -3.68 -1.04
CA ALA A 30 -8.48 -4.20 -2.04
C ALA A 30 -9.91 -4.28 -1.49
N HIS A 31 -10.07 -4.70 -0.23
CA HIS A 31 -11.36 -4.70 0.45
C HIS A 31 -11.94 -3.28 0.56
N GLY A 32 -11.11 -2.30 0.94
CA GLY A 32 -11.52 -0.89 0.96
C GLY A 32 -11.89 -0.37 -0.44
N ALA A 33 -11.13 -0.74 -1.47
CA ALA A 33 -11.40 -0.34 -2.85
C ALA A 33 -12.74 -0.90 -3.36
N GLN A 34 -13.05 -2.16 -3.06
CA GLN A 34 -14.35 -2.76 -3.37
C GLN A 34 -15.50 -2.12 -2.60
N TRP A 35 -15.25 -1.63 -1.38
CA TRP A 35 -16.23 -0.85 -0.65
C TRP A 35 -16.47 0.50 -1.33
N VAL A 36 -15.42 1.25 -1.69
CA VAL A 36 -15.56 2.53 -2.42
C VAL A 36 -16.33 2.34 -3.72
N ASP A 37 -15.98 1.32 -4.51
CA ASP A 37 -16.65 1.04 -5.78
C ASP A 37 -18.17 0.87 -5.63
N ARG A 38 -18.62 0.05 -4.68
CA ARG A 38 -20.04 -0.14 -4.39
C ARG A 38 -20.69 1.09 -3.76
N ASP A 39 -19.97 1.78 -2.89
CA ASP A 39 -20.49 2.96 -2.20
C ASP A 39 -20.71 4.12 -3.18
N THR A 40 -19.86 4.26 -4.20
CA THR A 40 -20.00 5.34 -5.19
C THR A 40 -21.33 5.29 -5.95
N ASP A 41 -21.91 4.10 -6.16
CA ASP A 41 -23.24 3.91 -6.74
C ASP A 41 -24.34 4.38 -5.76
N VAL A 42 -24.17 4.14 -4.45
CA VAL A 42 -25.12 4.53 -3.40
C VAL A 42 -25.18 6.05 -3.24
N VAL A 43 -24.02 6.71 -3.17
CA VAL A 43 -23.93 8.18 -3.01
C VAL A 43 -24.08 8.93 -4.34
N LYS A 44 -24.35 8.22 -5.45
CA LYS A 44 -24.53 8.76 -6.80
C LYS A 44 -23.42 9.73 -7.19
N THR A 45 -22.17 9.33 -6.93
CA THR A 45 -20.98 10.11 -7.29
C THR A 45 -20.33 9.56 -8.55
N LYS A 46 -19.27 10.22 -9.03
CA LYS A 46 -18.53 9.80 -10.22
C LYS A 46 -17.65 8.58 -9.91
N ARG A 47 -18.21 7.38 -10.04
CA ARG A 47 -17.55 6.10 -9.77
C ARG A 47 -16.19 5.96 -10.46
N GLU A 48 -16.12 6.23 -11.76
CA GLU A 48 -14.87 6.08 -12.54
C GLU A 48 -13.73 6.94 -11.98
N TYR A 49 -14.02 8.18 -11.60
CA TYR A 49 -13.03 9.10 -11.02
C TYR A 49 -12.52 8.58 -9.67
N TRP A 50 -13.41 8.12 -8.79
CA TRP A 50 -13.02 7.58 -7.49
C TRP A 50 -12.27 6.26 -7.60
N ASN A 51 -12.67 5.38 -8.51
CA ASN A 51 -11.95 4.14 -8.77
C ASN A 51 -10.55 4.39 -9.30
N LEU A 52 -10.35 5.37 -10.19
CA LEU A 52 -9.01 5.74 -10.66
C LEU A 52 -8.12 6.26 -9.52
N ILE A 53 -8.65 7.10 -8.63
CA ILE A 53 -7.91 7.60 -7.45
C ILE A 53 -7.53 6.43 -6.51
N ILE A 54 -8.47 5.54 -6.20
CA ILE A 54 -8.21 4.42 -5.28
C ILE A 54 -7.29 3.36 -5.92
N ILE A 55 -7.43 3.05 -7.21
CA ILE A 55 -6.55 2.08 -7.88
C ILE A 55 -5.13 2.64 -8.03
N SER A 56 -4.99 3.91 -8.40
CA SER A 56 -3.65 4.55 -8.46
C SER A 56 -2.97 4.57 -7.09
N GLY A 57 -3.73 4.72 -6.00
CA GLY A 57 -3.23 4.55 -4.64
C GLY A 57 -2.63 3.15 -4.37
N ALA A 58 -3.19 2.09 -4.96
CA ALA A 58 -2.63 0.74 -4.85
C ALA A 58 -1.23 0.65 -5.48
N VAL A 59 -1.05 1.26 -6.65
CA VAL A 59 0.22 1.27 -7.38
C VAL A 59 1.28 2.03 -6.57
N VAL A 60 0.95 3.21 -6.08
CA VAL A 60 1.87 4.02 -5.26
C VAL A 60 2.19 3.30 -3.96
N GLY A 61 1.19 2.76 -3.26
CA GLY A 61 1.38 2.03 -2.01
C GLY A 61 2.24 0.78 -2.17
N PHE A 62 2.06 0.03 -3.26
CA PHE A 62 2.89 -1.12 -3.59
C PHE A 62 4.35 -0.70 -3.83
N PHE A 63 4.57 0.36 -4.62
CA PHE A 63 5.91 0.91 -4.85
C PHE A 63 6.60 1.34 -3.55
N VAL A 64 5.89 2.03 -2.66
CA VAL A 64 6.40 2.42 -1.33
C VAL A 64 6.83 1.20 -0.53
N LEU A 65 5.96 0.20 -0.40
CA LEU A 65 6.22 -0.97 0.44
C LEU A 65 7.39 -1.82 -0.08
N PHE A 66 7.60 -1.85 -1.40
CA PHE A 66 8.68 -2.62 -2.02
C PHE A 66 10.02 -1.88 -2.05
N THR A 67 10.02 -0.57 -2.37
CA THR A 67 11.26 0.22 -2.56
C THR A 67 11.89 0.67 -1.25
N VAL A 68 11.10 0.90 -0.19
CA VAL A 68 11.66 1.26 1.12
C VAL A 68 12.48 0.07 1.66
N PRO A 69 13.71 0.28 2.16
CA PRO A 69 14.50 -0.77 2.76
C PRO A 69 13.81 -1.32 4.02
N TRP A 70 13.70 -2.65 4.14
CA TRP A 70 13.08 -3.30 5.31
C TRP A 70 14.08 -3.63 6.42
N SER A 71 15.29 -3.11 6.36
CA SER A 71 16.30 -3.29 7.40
C SER A 71 15.99 -2.44 8.62
N GLY A 72 15.78 -3.08 9.78
CA GLY A 72 15.60 -2.40 11.06
C GLY A 72 14.31 -1.57 11.14
N SER A 73 14.40 -0.34 11.65
CA SER A 73 13.26 0.55 11.88
C SER A 73 12.61 1.10 10.60
N LEU A 74 13.29 1.00 9.44
CA LEU A 74 12.79 1.51 8.17
C LEU A 74 11.55 0.75 7.65
N CYS A 75 11.34 -0.49 8.09
CA CYS A 75 10.12 -1.25 7.83
C CYS A 75 8.86 -0.49 8.32
N PHE A 76 8.91 0.05 9.55
CA PHE A 76 7.81 0.82 10.12
C PHE A 76 7.57 2.13 9.38
N VAL A 77 8.60 2.73 8.79
CA VAL A 77 8.47 3.94 7.97
C VAL A 77 7.71 3.61 6.69
N GLY A 78 8.03 2.51 6.01
CA GLY A 78 7.31 2.09 4.80
C GLY A 78 5.84 1.78 5.07
N VAL A 79 5.55 1.03 6.14
CA VAL A 79 4.17 0.73 6.56
C VAL A 79 3.43 2.00 7.01
N GLY A 80 4.09 2.88 7.76
CA GLY A 80 3.51 4.16 8.20
C GLY A 80 3.19 5.08 7.03
N PHE A 81 4.10 5.20 6.06
CA PHE A 81 3.86 5.99 4.86
C PHE A 81 2.74 5.39 4.01
N TRP A 82 2.68 4.07 3.90
CA TRP A 82 1.57 3.38 3.26
C TRP A 82 0.24 3.69 3.97
N LEU A 83 0.19 3.61 5.31
CA LEU A 83 -1.00 3.93 6.09
C LEU A 83 -1.46 5.37 5.89
N LEU A 84 -0.52 6.32 5.78
CA LEU A 84 -0.85 7.72 5.51
C LEU A 84 -1.46 7.89 4.12
N LEU A 85 -0.88 7.28 3.09
CA LEU A 85 -1.40 7.39 1.72
C LEU A 85 -2.73 6.65 1.55
N ALA A 86 -2.77 5.39 1.97
CA ALA A 86 -3.93 4.54 1.87
C ALA A 86 -5.06 5.04 2.78
N GLY A 87 -4.78 5.19 4.08
CA GLY A 87 -5.72 5.73 5.05
C GLY A 87 -6.19 7.13 4.67
N GLY A 88 -5.28 8.00 4.20
CA GLY A 88 -5.60 9.34 3.74
C GLY A 88 -6.58 9.35 2.56
N ALA A 89 -6.38 8.49 1.56
CA ALA A 89 -7.32 8.36 0.44
C ALA A 89 -8.70 7.85 0.89
N MET A 90 -8.75 6.90 1.82
CA MET A 90 -10.02 6.41 2.39
C MET A 90 -10.73 7.49 3.21
N VAL A 91 -10.00 8.23 4.05
CA VAL A 91 -10.54 9.36 4.82
C VAL A 91 -11.03 10.46 3.88
N PHE A 92 -10.29 10.76 2.82
CA PHE A 92 -10.71 11.75 1.82
C PHE A 92 -12.02 11.34 1.14
N TYR A 93 -12.17 10.06 0.78
CA TYR A 93 -13.43 9.52 0.28
C TYR A 93 -14.56 9.60 1.32
N LEU A 94 -14.29 9.27 2.59
CA LEU A 94 -15.25 9.40 3.70
C LEU A 94 -15.74 10.84 3.88
N ILE A 95 -14.85 11.82 3.77
CA ILE A 95 -15.24 13.24 3.85
C ILE A 95 -16.10 13.62 2.63
N HIS A 96 -15.71 13.20 1.42
CA HIS A 96 -16.48 13.47 0.21
C HIS A 96 -17.89 12.90 0.27
N ARG A 97 -18.06 11.65 0.70
CA ARG A 97 -19.38 11.01 0.78
C ARG A 97 -20.27 11.63 1.85
N ASN A 98 -19.70 12.06 2.99
CA ASN A 98 -20.47 12.66 4.08
C ASN A 98 -20.98 14.07 3.74
N ASN A 99 -20.36 14.74 2.77
CA ASN A 99 -20.78 16.06 2.28
C ASN A 99 -21.80 15.98 1.12
N ARG A 100 -22.35 14.79 0.84
CA ARG A 100 -23.39 14.57 -0.18
C ARG A 100 -24.65 14.03 0.46
#